data_AF-A0AAD1ZFE7-F1
#
_entry.id   AF-A0AAD1ZFE7-F1
#
_cell.length_a   1.000
_cell.length_b   1.000
_cell.length_c   1.000
_cell.angle_alpha   90.00
_cell.angle_beta   90.00
_cell.angle_gamma   90.00
#
_symmetry.space_group_name_H-M   'P 1'
#
loop_
_entity.id
_entity.type
_entity.pdbx_description
1 polymer ?
#
loop_
_entity_poly.entity_id
_entity_poly.type
_entity_poly.pdbx_seq_one_letter_code
_entity_poly.pdbx_strand_id
1 'polypeptide(L)'
;MAPSIPLHSICKLQRLTQPNRPLECRSNQLDVGILRPNWLDGATYLGQQYVDGFLCNVWEKVDFIWYYEDVVTKRPVHWVFHTGRSIHVMTFEVGAVLEDAKWQAPVYCFEKKDVKTSYNFDYKEHVNFLKPKLEGVLRGSM
;
A
#
# COMPACT_ATOMS: atom_id res chain seq x y z
N MET A 1 -26.33 21.76 30.33
CA MET A 1 -25.05 22.03 31.01
C MET A 1 -24.20 20.77 30.86
N ALA A 2 -23.37 20.71 29.81
CA ALA A 2 -22.53 19.55 29.52
C ALA A 2 -21.14 19.77 30.13
N PRO A 3 -20.52 18.78 30.78
CA PRO A 3 -19.20 18.95 31.36
C PRO A 3 -18.15 19.04 30.25
N SER A 4 -17.39 20.14 30.26
CA SER A 4 -16.22 20.36 29.43
C SER A 4 -15.10 19.40 29.81
N ILE A 5 -14.81 18.44 28.94
CA ILE A 5 -13.66 17.55 29.08
C ILE A 5 -12.41 18.33 28.66
N PRO A 6 -11.34 18.40 29.49
CA PRO A 6 -10.14 19.16 29.17
C PRO A 6 -9.39 18.55 27.98
N LEU A 7 -9.09 19.40 26.98
CA LEU A 7 -8.39 19.09 25.72
C LEU A 7 -7.01 18.42 25.89
N HIS A 8 -6.38 18.49 27.06
CA HIS A 8 -5.10 17.84 27.32
C HIS A 8 -5.17 16.30 27.42
N SER A 9 -6.34 15.70 27.62
CA SER A 9 -6.48 14.24 27.74
C SER A 9 -6.68 13.51 26.40
N ILE A 10 -6.86 14.22 25.29
CA ILE A 10 -7.06 13.61 23.97
C ILE A 10 -5.70 13.32 23.28
N CYS A 11 -4.65 14.07 23.62
CA CYS A 11 -3.32 13.94 23.01
C CYS A 11 -2.50 12.71 23.47
N LYS A 12 -3.14 11.72 24.11
CA LYS A 12 -2.50 10.45 24.54
C LYS A 12 -2.91 9.22 23.74
N LEU A 13 -3.85 9.33 22.81
CA LEU A 13 -4.29 8.21 21.99
C LEU A 13 -3.84 8.40 20.54
N GLN A 14 -2.55 8.16 20.26
CA GLN A 14 -2.05 7.27 19.18
C GLN A 14 -0.52 7.32 19.07
N ARG A 15 0.20 7.04 20.17
CA ARG A 15 1.58 6.54 20.07
C ARG A 15 1.54 5.02 20.30
N LEU A 16 0.98 4.29 19.34
CA LEU A 16 1.16 2.83 19.23
C LEU A 16 2.34 2.50 18.31
N THR A 17 3.37 3.35 18.27
CA THR A 17 4.68 2.93 17.81
C THR A 17 5.32 2.18 18.97
N GLN A 18 5.42 0.86 18.85
CA GLN A 18 6.10 -0.02 19.80
C GLN A 18 7.41 0.65 20.30
N PRO A 19 7.63 0.77 21.61
CA PRO A 19 8.63 1.67 22.20
C PRO A 19 10.09 1.37 21.81
N ASN A 20 10.35 0.22 21.17
CA ASN A 20 11.69 -0.23 20.78
C ASN A 20 11.83 -0.51 19.27
N ARG A 21 10.88 -0.11 18.42
CA ARG A 21 11.03 -0.29 16.97
C ARG A 21 11.82 0.88 16.39
N PRO A 22 12.97 0.65 15.70
CA PRO A 22 13.66 1.71 15.01
C PRO A 22 12.73 2.39 14.01
N LEU A 23 12.78 3.73 13.95
CA LEU A 23 12.01 4.52 13.00
C LEU A 23 12.53 4.23 11.60
N GLU A 24 11.74 3.48 10.82
CA GLU A 24 12.09 3.13 9.46
C GLU A 24 11.19 3.88 8.47
N CYS A 25 11.81 4.61 7.54
CA CYS A 25 11.15 5.08 6.32
C CYS A 25 11.60 4.31 5.09
N ARG A 26 10.70 4.07 4.14
CA ARG A 26 10.98 3.50 2.82
C ARG A 26 10.26 4.33 1.77
N SER A 27 11.00 4.83 0.78
CA SER A 27 10.44 5.49 -0.40
C SER A 27 10.35 4.50 -1.54
N ASN A 28 9.23 4.48 -2.25
CA ASN A 28 9.07 3.69 -3.47
C ASN A 28 8.62 4.63 -4.59
N GLN A 29 9.25 4.53 -5.75
CA GLN A 29 8.66 5.05 -6.98
C GLN A 29 7.59 4.07 -7.44
N LEU A 30 6.40 4.59 -7.68
CA LEU A 30 5.28 3.83 -8.22
C LEU A 30 5.05 4.34 -9.64
N ASP A 31 5.18 3.45 -10.63
CA ASP A 31 4.90 3.78 -12.03
C ASP A 31 3.40 3.82 -12.34
N VAL A 32 2.56 3.84 -11.30
CA VAL A 32 1.12 4.01 -11.40
C VAL A 32 0.75 5.48 -11.20
N GLY A 33 0.01 6.03 -12.16
CA GLY A 33 -0.48 7.41 -12.12
C GLY A 33 -1.93 7.52 -11.64
N ILE A 34 -2.50 8.70 -11.84
CA ILE A 34 -3.93 8.96 -11.61
C ILE A 34 -4.77 8.03 -12.50
N LEU A 35 -5.82 7.44 -11.91
CA LEU A 35 -6.73 6.55 -12.61
C LEU A 35 -7.36 7.25 -13.82
N ARG A 36 -7.17 6.66 -15.01
CA ARG A 36 -7.85 7.12 -16.23
C ARG A 36 -9.32 6.71 -16.21
N PRO A 37 -10.22 7.35 -16.98
CA PRO A 37 -11.64 6.99 -16.99
C PRO A 37 -11.95 5.51 -17.23
N ASN A 38 -11.11 4.79 -17.97
CA ASN A 38 -11.24 3.35 -18.26
C ASN A 38 -10.45 2.45 -17.29
N TRP A 39 -10.22 2.88 -16.05
CA TRP A 39 -9.35 2.20 -15.09
C TRP A 39 -9.76 0.75 -14.75
N LEU A 40 -11.03 0.38 -14.93
CA LEU A 40 -11.55 -0.99 -14.76
C LEU A 40 -11.47 -1.88 -16.02
N ASP A 41 -10.96 -1.37 -17.14
CA ASP A 41 -10.86 -2.17 -18.37
C ASP A 41 -9.99 -3.43 -18.13
N GLY A 42 -10.55 -4.60 -18.47
CA GLY A 42 -9.97 -5.91 -18.21
C GLY A 42 -9.97 -6.39 -16.74
N ALA A 43 -10.73 -5.74 -15.85
CA ALA A 43 -10.86 -6.18 -14.46
C ALA A 43 -11.94 -7.26 -14.26
N THR A 44 -11.74 -8.11 -13.26
CA THR A 44 -12.66 -9.18 -12.87
C THR A 44 -13.53 -8.72 -11.71
N TYR A 45 -14.85 -8.85 -11.85
CA TYR A 45 -15.80 -8.53 -10.79
C TYR A 45 -15.84 -9.64 -9.73
N LEU A 46 -15.79 -9.25 -8.45
CA LEU A 46 -15.74 -10.19 -7.32
C LEU A 46 -16.99 -10.14 -6.42
N GLY A 47 -17.83 -9.12 -6.53
CA GLY A 47 -19.02 -8.95 -5.69
C GLY A 47 -19.14 -7.56 -5.09
N GLN A 48 -19.92 -7.44 -4.01
CA GLN A 48 -20.13 -6.16 -3.32
C GLN A 48 -19.70 -6.20 -1.86
N GLN A 49 -19.17 -5.08 -1.37
CA GLN A 49 -18.74 -4.93 0.01
C GLN A 49 -18.90 -3.48 0.48
N TYR A 50 -19.20 -3.29 1.77
CA TYR A 50 -19.17 -1.96 2.38
C TYR A 50 -17.74 -1.55 2.77
N VAL A 51 -17.30 -0.38 2.31
CA VAL A 51 -16.01 0.23 2.65
C VAL A 51 -16.19 1.73 2.84
N ASP A 52 -15.67 2.28 3.95
CA ASP A 52 -15.72 3.72 4.27
C ASP A 52 -17.11 4.36 4.16
N GLY A 53 -18.16 3.59 4.45
CA GLY A 53 -19.55 4.03 4.36
C GLY A 53 -20.20 3.92 2.97
N PHE A 54 -19.46 3.44 1.96
CA PHE A 54 -19.96 3.21 0.61
C PHE A 54 -20.25 1.72 0.39
N LEU A 55 -21.36 1.40 -0.29
CA LEU A 55 -21.56 0.07 -0.87
C LEU A 55 -20.80 0.04 -2.20
N CYS A 56 -19.78 -0.81 -2.30
CA CYS A 56 -18.86 -0.84 -3.42
C CYS A 56 -18.98 -2.14 -4.22
N ASN A 57 -18.91 -2.04 -5.55
CA ASN A 57 -18.49 -3.13 -6.42
C ASN A 57 -16.99 -3.38 -6.23
N VAL A 58 -16.61 -4.64 -6.04
CA VAL A 58 -15.21 -5.06 -5.86
C VAL A 58 -14.69 -5.65 -7.16
N TRP A 59 -13.53 -5.16 -7.59
CA TRP A 59 -12.89 -5.54 -8.83
C TRP A 59 -11.43 -5.93 -8.58
N GLU A 60 -10.98 -7.03 -9.17
CA GLU A 60 -9.57 -7.43 -9.21
C GLU A 60 -8.98 -7.11 -10.57
N LYS A 61 -7.75 -6.58 -10.58
CA LYS A 61 -7.04 -6.27 -11.82
C LYS A 61 -5.59 -6.75 -11.73
N VAL A 62 -5.16 -7.47 -12.77
CA VAL A 62 -3.78 -7.98 -12.96
C VAL A 62 -3.20 -8.69 -11.73
N ASP A 63 -4.05 -9.35 -10.94
CA ASP A 63 -3.72 -10.11 -9.72
C ASP A 63 -2.87 -9.34 -8.68
N PHE A 64 -2.91 -8.01 -8.73
CA PHE A 64 -2.01 -7.13 -7.97
C PHE A 64 -2.77 -6.04 -7.21
N ILE A 65 -3.95 -5.66 -7.69
CA ILE A 65 -4.75 -4.56 -7.13
C ILE A 65 -6.23 -4.91 -7.08
N TRP A 66 -6.86 -4.57 -5.97
CA TRP A 66 -8.31 -4.63 -5.76
C TRP A 66 -8.86 -3.22 -5.70
N TYR A 67 -9.85 -2.93 -6.53
CA TYR A 67 -10.55 -1.67 -6.54
C TYR A 67 -11.96 -1.79 -6.01
N TYR A 68 -12.38 -0.74 -5.33
CA TYR A 68 -13.71 -0.57 -4.77
C TYR A 68 -14.35 0.64 -5.45
N GLU A 69 -15.35 0.36 -6.28
CA GLU A 69 -16.14 1.33 -7.03
C GLU A 69 -17.48 1.54 -6.34
N ASP A 70 -17.84 2.76 -5.98
CA ASP A 70 -19.18 3.05 -5.43
C ASP A 70 -20.27 2.60 -6.41
N VAL A 71 -21.22 1.78 -5.92
CA VAL A 71 -22.31 1.23 -6.73
C VAL A 71 -23.17 2.34 -7.32
N VAL A 72 -23.35 3.47 -6.62
CA VAL A 72 -24.22 4.56 -7.06
C VAL A 72 -23.51 5.47 -8.06
N THR A 73 -22.35 6.03 -7.70
CA THR A 73 -21.69 7.06 -8.52
C THR A 73 -20.71 6.50 -9.54
N LYS A 74 -20.36 5.21 -9.46
CA LYS A 74 -19.32 4.56 -10.29
C LYS A 74 -17.94 5.18 -10.16
N ARG A 75 -17.69 5.88 -9.04
CA ARG A 75 -16.40 6.49 -8.73
C ARG A 75 -15.54 5.51 -7.93
N PRO A 76 -14.20 5.50 -8.14
CA PRO A 76 -13.31 4.79 -7.24
C PRO A 76 -13.42 5.40 -5.83
N VAL A 77 -13.51 4.56 -4.81
CA VAL A 77 -13.57 4.96 -3.39
C VAL A 77 -12.33 4.50 -2.64
N HIS A 78 -11.87 3.29 -2.94
CA HIS A 78 -10.76 2.66 -2.24
C HIS A 78 -10.05 1.68 -3.17
N TRP A 79 -8.76 1.46 -2.96
CA TRP A 79 -8.07 0.32 -3.55
C TRP A 79 -6.91 -0.16 -2.70
N VAL A 80 -6.63 -1.45 -2.82
CA VAL A 80 -5.61 -2.16 -2.04
C VAL A 80 -4.65 -2.83 -3.00
N PHE A 81 -3.35 -2.63 -2.77
CA PHE A 81 -2.29 -3.36 -3.44
C PHE A 81 -2.02 -4.68 -2.71
N HIS A 82 -1.53 -5.70 -3.42
CA HIS A 82 -1.14 -6.99 -2.81
C HIS A 82 -0.10 -6.87 -1.67
N THR A 83 0.63 -5.73 -1.60
CA THR A 83 1.56 -5.42 -0.50
C THR A 83 0.87 -4.95 0.79
N GLY A 84 -0.46 -4.82 0.80
CA GLY A 84 -1.24 -4.29 1.91
C GLY A 84 -1.30 -2.76 1.98
N ARG A 85 -0.68 -2.05 1.02
CA ARG A 85 -0.88 -0.60 0.88
C ARG A 85 -2.30 -0.33 0.41
N SER A 86 -3.00 0.56 1.08
CA SER A 86 -4.33 1.02 0.67
C SER A 86 -4.31 2.50 0.30
N ILE A 87 -5.20 2.88 -0.62
CA ILE A 87 -5.49 4.26 -0.96
C ILE A 87 -6.99 4.47 -0.83
N HIS A 88 -7.36 5.58 -0.22
CA HIS A 88 -8.74 5.96 0.06
C HIS A 88 -9.02 7.31 -0.59
N VAL A 89 -10.22 7.47 -1.15
CA VAL A 89 -10.71 8.78 -1.58
C VAL A 89 -11.19 9.55 -0.36
N MET A 90 -10.76 10.80 -0.26
CA MET A 90 -11.14 11.70 0.82
C MET A 90 -12.13 12.75 0.33
N THR A 91 -12.94 13.29 1.23
CA THR A 91 -13.78 14.45 0.95
C THR A 91 -12.93 15.70 0.78
N PHE A 92 -13.32 16.56 -0.15
CA PHE A 92 -12.73 17.87 -0.33
C PHE A 92 -13.71 18.94 0.17
N GLU A 93 -13.26 19.73 1.14
CA GLU A 93 -13.98 20.87 1.66
C GLU A 93 -13.14 22.12 1.43
N VAL A 94 -13.73 23.16 0.83
CA VAL A 94 -13.00 24.39 0.49
C VAL A 94 -12.49 25.04 1.78
N GLY A 95 -11.17 25.19 1.90
CA GLY A 95 -10.52 25.78 3.06
C GLY A 95 -10.24 24.80 4.20
N ALA A 96 -10.67 23.53 4.11
CA ALA A 96 -10.29 22.52 5.07
C ALA A 96 -8.82 22.11 4.87
N VAL A 97 -8.10 21.98 5.98
CA VAL A 97 -6.68 21.59 6.00
C VAL A 97 -6.55 20.38 6.93
N LEU A 98 -5.99 19.28 6.42
CA LEU A 98 -5.63 18.13 7.25
C LEU A 98 -4.44 18.50 8.14
N GLU A 99 -4.48 18.06 9.39
CA GLU A 99 -3.32 18.18 10.30
C GLU A 99 -2.08 17.56 9.66
N ASP A 100 -0.93 18.24 9.75
CA ASP A 100 0.33 17.79 9.13
C ASP A 100 0.66 16.33 9.45
N ALA A 101 0.36 15.88 10.67
CA ALA A 101 0.58 14.51 11.12
C ALA A 101 -0.15 13.44 10.28
N LYS A 102 -1.16 13.82 9.48
CA LYS A 102 -1.95 12.91 8.65
C LYS A 102 -1.45 12.76 7.23
N TRP A 103 -0.67 13.72 6.71
CA TRP A 103 -0.32 13.76 5.28
C TRP A 103 1.14 14.13 4.98
N GLN A 104 1.83 14.81 5.90
CA GLN A 104 3.25 15.10 5.76
C GLN A 104 4.09 13.86 6.08
N ALA A 105 5.11 13.62 5.25
CA ALA A 105 6.10 12.59 5.55
C ALA A 105 6.86 12.99 6.83
N PRO A 106 7.07 12.06 7.78
CA PRO A 106 7.84 12.35 8.99
C PRO A 106 9.26 12.81 8.69
N VAL A 107 9.83 13.64 9.57
CA VAL A 107 11.16 14.25 9.37
C VAL A 107 12.26 13.19 9.17
N TYR A 108 12.18 12.06 9.89
CA TYR A 108 13.12 10.94 9.77
C TYR A 108 13.11 10.25 8.39
N CYS A 109 12.13 10.53 7.53
CA CYS A 109 12.12 10.06 6.14
C CYS A 109 13.13 10.79 5.25
N PHE A 110 13.60 11.97 5.65
CA PHE A 110 14.55 12.79 4.91
C PHE A 110 15.97 12.69 5.47
N GLU A 111 16.15 12.05 6.61
CA GLU A 111 17.46 11.75 7.17
C GLU A 111 18.19 10.76 6.25
N LYS A 112 19.44 11.08 5.91
CA LYS A 112 20.28 10.18 5.12
C LYS A 112 20.51 8.91 5.92
N LYS A 113 19.88 7.82 5.50
CA LYS A 113 20.31 6.49 5.93
C LYS A 113 21.65 6.24 5.27
N ASP A 114 22.72 6.21 6.06
CA ASP A 114 23.96 5.59 5.60
C ASP A 114 23.60 4.17 5.18
N VAL A 115 23.54 3.94 3.87
CA VAL A 115 23.32 2.62 3.30
C VAL A 115 24.57 1.82 3.68
N LYS A 116 24.56 1.19 4.85
CA LYS A 116 25.48 0.10 5.14
C LYS A 116 25.05 -1.04 4.24
N THR A 117 25.61 -1.08 3.04
CA THR A 117 25.71 -2.29 2.23
C THR A 117 26.56 -3.30 3.00
N SER A 118 25.97 -3.94 4.01
CA SER A 118 26.56 -5.08 4.69
C SER A 118 25.56 -6.23 4.70
N TYR A 119 25.22 -6.72 3.51
CA TYR A 119 24.95 -8.13 3.34
C TYR A 119 26.05 -8.69 2.44
N ASN A 120 27.19 -9.01 3.05
CA ASN A 120 28.01 -10.09 2.51
C ASN A 120 27.18 -11.36 2.70
N PHE A 121 26.44 -11.76 1.67
CA PHE A 121 25.88 -13.11 1.63
C PHE A 121 27.05 -14.03 1.28
N ASP A 122 27.68 -14.57 2.32
CA ASP A 122 28.64 -15.66 2.19
C ASP A 122 27.88 -16.87 1.63
N TYR A 123 27.99 -17.10 0.33
CA TYR A 123 27.56 -18.36 -0.28
C TYR A 123 28.56 -19.44 0.10
N LYS A 124 28.40 -19.98 1.31
CA LYS A 124 28.90 -21.31 1.65
C LYS A 124 27.74 -22.23 1.98
N GLU A 125 27.48 -23.07 0.98
CA GLU A 125 27.23 -24.50 1.14
C GLU A 125 25.92 -24.92 1.82
N HIS A 126 24.82 -24.87 1.06
CA HIS A 126 23.82 -25.94 1.09
C HIS A 126 23.36 -26.26 -0.32
N VAL A 127 24.17 -27.09 -0.97
CA VAL A 127 23.75 -27.89 -2.12
C VAL A 127 22.61 -28.80 -1.64
N ASN A 128 21.55 -28.88 -2.45
CA ASN A 128 20.37 -29.76 -2.35
C ASN A 128 19.08 -29.09 -1.89
N PHE A 129 18.43 -28.35 -2.80
CA PHE A 129 16.99 -28.52 -3.00
C PHE A 129 16.57 -28.03 -4.41
N LEU A 130 16.26 -29.01 -5.27
CA LEU A 130 15.42 -28.91 -6.48
C LEU A 130 15.88 -28.00 -7.64
N LYS A 131 16.66 -28.57 -8.57
CA LYS A 131 16.61 -28.14 -9.99
C LYS A 131 15.38 -28.79 -10.65
N PRO A 132 14.45 -28.02 -11.23
CA PRO A 132 13.51 -28.57 -12.21
C PRO A 132 14.28 -28.95 -13.48
N LYS A 133 14.13 -30.21 -13.88
CA LYS A 133 14.64 -30.79 -15.11
C LYS A 133 14.02 -30.07 -16.31
N LEU A 134 14.81 -29.31 -17.07
CA LEU A 134 14.49 -28.89 -18.42
C LEU A 134 15.48 -29.57 -19.37
N GLU A 135 15.15 -30.79 -19.79
CA GLU A 135 15.75 -31.37 -20.99
C GLU A 135 14.96 -30.88 -22.20
N GLY A 136 15.54 -29.93 -22.93
CA GLY A 136 15.11 -29.50 -24.25
C GLY A 136 16.21 -29.84 -25.25
N VAL A 137 15.98 -30.91 -26.01
CA VAL A 137 16.83 -31.43 -27.08
C VAL A 137 16.83 -30.47 -28.26
N LEU A 138 18.01 -29.98 -28.69
CA LEU A 138 18.33 -29.70 -30.09
C LEU A 138 19.85 -29.86 -30.30
N ARG A 139 20.28 -31.08 -30.66
CA ARG A 139 21.60 -31.30 -31.27
C ARG A 139 21.52 -30.85 -32.72
N GLY A 140 22.17 -29.75 -33.05
CA GLY A 140 22.66 -29.49 -34.40
C GLY A 140 24.08 -30.05 -34.51
N SER A 141 24.29 -31.00 -35.41
CA SER A 141 25.61 -31.40 -35.89
C SER A 141 25.77 -30.95 -37.34
N MET A 142 26.98 -30.53 -37.69
CA MET A 142 27.51 -30.56 -39.06
C MET A 142 27.38 -31.95 -39.68
#